data_AF-A0A9Q1JTY0-F1
#
_entry.id   AF-A0A9Q1JTY0-F1
#
_cell.length_a   1.000
_cell.length_b   1.000
_cell.length_c   1.000
_cell.angle_alpha   90.00
_cell.angle_beta   90.00
_cell.angle_gamma   90.00
#
_symmetry.space_group_name_H-M   'P 1'
#
loop_
_entity.id
_entity.type
_entity.pdbx_description
1 polymer ?
#
loop_
_entity_poly.entity_id
_entity_poly.type
_entity_poly.pdbx_seq_one_letter_code
_entity_poly.pdbx_strand_id
1 'polypeptide(L)'
;MAGHPFVQGLTTSSGLSYPLIPIRHCSSSSLPCRSSRSQKQVVFVKAMSANTEQDQPPSSSETKTPLSVVLDLPRSIWRQTLRPLHDFGFGRRSIWEGGVGLFLVSGTILLALSLAWLKGFQIRSKFRKYLAVFEFPNACGMCTGTPVRIRGVNVGNVIRVNPSLKNVEAVVEVDDDKIIIPRNSLVEVNQSGLLMETMIDITPRDPVPSPSVGPLDPECDKEGLIVCDKQKIKGYQGVSLDELVAIFTRIGREVEDIGVANGYSLAKRVAAVIEDARPLLSKIKAMSDEIHPLLSEVRDTGLLKEVENLTRSLTQATEDLK
;
A
#
# COMPACT_ATOMS: atom_id res chain seq x y z
N MET A 1 -48.18 22.05 -34.61
CA MET A 1 -47.20 23.06 -35.07
C MET A 1 -45.86 22.34 -35.15
N ALA A 2 -45.45 21.89 -36.34
CA ALA A 2 -44.66 22.66 -37.31
C ALA A 2 -43.32 23.13 -36.68
N GLY A 3 -42.12 22.84 -37.17
CA GLY A 3 -41.63 22.10 -38.32
C GLY A 3 -40.08 22.06 -38.26
N HIS A 4 -39.49 21.03 -38.87
CA HIS A 4 -38.30 20.98 -39.77
C HIS A 4 -37.26 22.14 -39.84
N PRO A 5 -36.08 21.94 -40.46
CA PRO A 5 -34.86 21.19 -40.06
C PRO A 5 -33.59 22.04 -40.43
N PHE A 6 -32.53 21.44 -41.02
CA PHE A 6 -31.29 22.05 -41.60
C PHE A 6 -30.12 22.26 -40.60
N VAL A 7 -28.83 21.99 -40.89
CA VAL A 7 -28.05 21.98 -42.15
C VAL A 7 -26.88 20.97 -42.07
N GLN A 8 -26.47 20.45 -43.22
CA GLN A 8 -25.27 19.64 -43.51
C GLN A 8 -23.94 20.39 -43.34
N GLY A 9 -22.85 19.64 -43.18
CA GLY A 9 -21.49 20.11 -43.41
C GLY A 9 -20.54 18.93 -43.69
N LEU A 10 -20.40 18.57 -44.97
CA LEU A 10 -19.30 17.73 -45.47
C LEU A 10 -18.03 18.58 -45.57
N THR A 11 -16.90 18.09 -45.05
CA THR A 11 -15.59 18.27 -45.70
C THR A 11 -14.69 17.06 -45.45
N THR A 12 -13.91 16.77 -46.48
CA THR A 12 -13.15 15.57 -46.78
C THR A 12 -11.68 15.65 -46.38
N SER A 13 -11.03 14.47 -46.41
CA SER A 13 -9.62 14.21 -46.75
C SER A 13 -8.56 14.44 -45.66
N SER A 14 -7.94 13.35 -45.20
CA SER A 14 -6.58 12.97 -45.65
C SER A 14 -6.12 11.70 -44.95
N GLY A 15 -5.82 10.67 -45.74
CA GLY A 15 -5.03 9.54 -45.28
C GLY A 15 -3.55 9.90 -45.25
N LEU A 16 -2.77 9.15 -44.46
CA LEU A 16 -1.42 8.73 -44.84
C LEU A 16 -0.93 7.66 -43.87
N SER A 17 -0.68 6.51 -44.47
CA SER A 17 0.00 5.34 -43.97
C SER A 17 1.43 5.68 -43.55
N TYR A 18 1.91 5.12 -42.43
CA TYR A 18 3.33 5.11 -42.10
C TYR A 18 3.96 3.75 -42.43
N PRO A 19 5.20 3.72 -42.99
CA PRO A 19 5.74 2.54 -43.66
C PRO A 19 6.73 1.73 -42.81
N LEU A 20 6.90 0.49 -43.26
CA LEU A 20 7.96 -0.47 -42.90
C LEU A 20 9.36 0.12 -43.13
N ILE A 21 10.27 -0.11 -42.19
CA ILE A 21 11.71 0.12 -42.33
C ILE A 21 12.36 -1.13 -42.93
N PRO A 22 13.06 -1.05 -44.07
CA PRO A 22 13.96 -2.09 -44.55
C PRO A 22 15.42 -1.70 -44.27
N ILE A 23 16.25 -2.67 -43.86
CA ILE A 23 17.71 -2.53 -43.93
C ILE A 23 18.26 -3.78 -44.62
N ARG A 24 18.97 -3.57 -45.74
CA ARG A 24 19.69 -4.61 -46.50
C ARG A 24 21.01 -4.03 -47.03
N HIS A 25 22.00 -4.92 -47.15
CA HIS A 25 23.31 -4.85 -47.84
C HIS A 25 24.50 -4.27 -47.04
N CYS A 26 25.74 -4.79 -47.07
CA CYS A 26 26.41 -5.78 -47.95
C CYS A 26 27.74 -6.34 -47.34
N SER A 27 28.12 -7.57 -47.77
CA SER A 27 29.43 -8.24 -48.06
C SER A 27 30.80 -7.61 -47.64
N SER A 28 31.96 -8.30 -47.44
CA SER A 28 32.51 -9.56 -47.98
C SER A 28 33.78 -10.07 -47.21
N SER A 29 34.13 -11.37 -47.42
CA SER A 29 35.47 -12.04 -47.44
C SER A 29 36.35 -12.06 -46.16
N SER A 30 36.96 -13.16 -45.69
CA SER A 30 37.76 -14.18 -46.39
C SER A 30 37.98 -15.50 -45.58
N LEU A 31 38.24 -16.58 -46.32
CA LEU A 31 38.61 -17.97 -45.96
C LEU A 31 40.06 -18.08 -45.37
N PRO A 32 40.55 -19.22 -44.78
CA PRO A 32 40.47 -20.57 -45.37
C PRO A 32 40.33 -21.80 -44.44
N CYS A 33 40.04 -22.92 -45.14
CA CYS A 33 39.94 -24.31 -44.70
C CYS A 33 41.05 -24.82 -43.77
N ARG A 34 40.66 -25.75 -42.88
CA ARG A 34 41.49 -26.93 -42.55
C ARG A 34 40.62 -28.14 -42.22
N SER A 35 40.82 -29.21 -42.98
CA SER A 35 40.31 -30.55 -42.72
C SER A 35 41.09 -31.19 -41.56
N SER A 36 40.40 -31.98 -40.72
CA SER A 36 41.06 -33.02 -39.93
C SER A 36 40.04 -34.03 -39.38
N ARG A 37 40.05 -35.20 -40.03
CA ARG A 37 39.64 -36.53 -39.58
C ARG A 37 39.88 -36.76 -38.07
N SER A 38 38.94 -37.40 -37.38
CA SER A 38 39.25 -38.28 -36.24
C SER A 38 38.12 -39.29 -36.03
N GLN A 39 38.40 -40.55 -36.40
CA GLN A 39 37.62 -41.72 -35.99
C GLN A 39 37.96 -42.02 -34.53
N LYS A 40 36.95 -42.20 -33.67
CA LYS A 40 37.13 -42.85 -32.37
C LYS A 40 36.40 -44.20 -32.39
N GLN A 41 37.24 -45.23 -32.42
CA GLN A 41 36.93 -46.64 -32.23
C GLN A 41 36.97 -46.90 -30.72
N VAL A 42 35.95 -47.55 -30.15
CA VAL A 42 35.99 -48.08 -28.79
C VAL A 42 35.75 -49.58 -28.85
N VAL A 43 36.68 -50.29 -28.22
CA VAL A 43 36.95 -51.73 -28.26
C VAL A 43 35.97 -52.51 -27.38
N PHE A 44 35.50 -53.65 -27.87
CA PHE A 44 34.78 -54.66 -27.09
C PHE A 44 35.80 -55.59 -26.44
N VAL A 45 35.80 -55.70 -25.11
CA VAL A 45 36.60 -56.69 -24.37
C VAL A 45 35.73 -57.93 -24.15
N LYS A 46 36.18 -59.06 -24.69
CA LYS A 46 35.61 -60.40 -24.50
C LYS A 46 36.48 -61.14 -23.48
N ALA A 47 35.90 -61.59 -22.38
CA ALA A 47 36.54 -62.52 -21.45
C ALA A 47 35.84 -63.89 -21.56
N MET A 48 36.63 -64.94 -21.81
CA MET A 48 36.26 -66.34 -21.64
C MET A 48 37.34 -67.03 -20.83
N SER A 49 36.92 -67.80 -19.83
CA SER A 49 37.51 -69.04 -19.29
C SER A 49 36.75 -69.32 -17.98
N ALA A 50 36.50 -70.52 -17.46
CA ALA A 50 36.41 -71.92 -17.88
C ALA A 50 35.77 -72.64 -16.65
N ASN A 51 35.00 -73.70 -16.87
CA ASN A 51 34.14 -74.36 -15.87
C ASN A 51 34.91 -75.17 -14.81
N THR A 52 34.30 -75.44 -13.65
CA THR A 52 34.09 -76.79 -13.03
C THR A 52 33.08 -76.70 -11.86
N GLU A 53 32.02 -77.54 -11.92
CA GLU A 53 31.18 -78.22 -10.89
C GLU A 53 30.97 -77.58 -9.48
N GLN A 54 29.84 -77.65 -8.75
CA GLN A 54 28.52 -78.31 -8.81
C GLN A 54 27.67 -77.80 -7.59
N ASP A 55 26.36 -78.09 -7.59
CA ASP A 55 25.35 -77.99 -6.51
C ASP A 55 24.40 -76.76 -6.41
N GLN A 56 23.12 -77.11 -6.14
CA GLN A 56 21.88 -76.32 -5.96
C GLN A 56 21.35 -76.60 -4.53
N PRO A 57 20.28 -75.96 -4.00
CA PRO A 57 19.91 -74.54 -3.73
C PRO A 57 19.64 -74.38 -2.18
N PRO A 58 18.80 -73.46 -1.57
CA PRO A 58 17.94 -72.39 -2.10
C PRO A 58 17.82 -71.05 -1.31
N SER A 59 17.01 -70.15 -1.89
CA SER A 59 16.12 -69.14 -1.27
C SER A 59 16.68 -67.87 -0.63
N SER A 60 16.41 -66.72 -1.28
CA SER A 60 15.79 -65.56 -0.61
C SER A 60 15.18 -64.61 -1.64
N SER A 61 14.01 -64.09 -1.28
CA SER A 61 13.08 -63.30 -2.09
C SER A 61 13.51 -61.84 -2.18
N GLU A 62 13.79 -61.33 -3.39
CA GLU A 62 13.91 -59.89 -3.62
C GLU A 62 12.58 -59.25 -4.03
N THR A 63 12.23 -58.24 -3.25
CA THR A 63 11.11 -57.32 -3.37
C THR A 63 11.27 -56.47 -4.64
N LYS A 64 10.41 -56.70 -5.65
CA LYS A 64 10.44 -55.96 -6.92
C LYS A 64 9.68 -54.63 -6.80
N THR A 65 10.37 -53.54 -7.09
CA THR A 65 9.78 -52.20 -7.31
C THR A 65 9.02 -52.14 -8.65
N PRO A 66 7.93 -51.35 -8.75
CA PRO A 66 6.97 -51.38 -9.86
C PRO A 66 7.48 -50.76 -11.19
N LEU A 67 8.77 -50.39 -11.26
CA LEU A 67 9.37 -49.83 -12.47
C LEU A 67 10.10 -50.88 -13.34
N SER A 68 10.30 -52.10 -12.82
CA SER A 68 10.92 -53.19 -13.58
C SER A 68 9.97 -53.88 -14.56
N VAL A 69 8.65 -53.76 -14.36
CA VAL A 69 7.63 -54.36 -15.23
C VAL A 69 7.44 -53.58 -16.55
N VAL A 70 7.89 -52.32 -16.61
CA VAL A 70 7.74 -51.47 -17.80
C VAL A 70 8.97 -51.54 -18.73
N LEU A 71 10.13 -52.02 -18.25
CA LEU A 71 11.37 -52.01 -19.03
C LEU A 71 11.70 -53.32 -19.78
N ASP A 72 10.89 -54.38 -19.63
CA ASP A 72 11.04 -55.63 -20.40
C ASP A 72 9.93 -55.81 -21.44
N LEU A 73 9.69 -54.78 -22.26
CA LEU A 73 8.87 -54.94 -23.47
C LEU A 73 9.73 -55.57 -24.59
N PRO A 74 9.41 -56.79 -25.08
CA PRO A 74 10.22 -57.48 -26.07
C PRO A 74 10.23 -56.72 -27.41
N ARG A 75 11.43 -56.57 -28.00
CA ARG A 75 11.67 -55.90 -29.30
C ARG A 75 10.80 -56.43 -30.47
N SER A 76 10.24 -57.63 -30.33
CA SER A 76 9.30 -58.21 -31.30
C SER A 76 7.96 -57.48 -31.34
N ILE A 77 7.44 -57.05 -30.19
CA ILE A 77 6.16 -56.32 -30.09
C ILE A 77 6.33 -54.92 -30.67
N TRP A 78 7.44 -54.25 -30.38
CA TRP A 78 7.77 -52.93 -30.97
C TRP A 78 7.87 -52.96 -32.49
N ARG A 79 8.39 -54.04 -33.09
CA ARG A 79 8.40 -54.17 -34.56
C ARG A 79 7.00 -54.39 -35.13
N GLN A 80 6.12 -55.05 -34.38
CA GLN A 80 4.78 -55.40 -34.84
C GLN A 80 3.82 -54.21 -34.70
N THR A 81 3.99 -53.37 -33.68
CA THR A 81 3.24 -52.13 -33.48
C THR A 81 3.73 -50.96 -34.32
N LEU A 82 5.01 -50.91 -34.71
CA LEU A 82 5.55 -49.87 -35.60
C LEU A 82 5.43 -50.18 -37.11
N ARG A 83 5.13 -51.43 -37.49
CA ARG A 83 4.93 -51.83 -38.90
C ARG A 83 3.87 -51.00 -39.65
N PRO A 84 2.67 -50.72 -39.11
CA PRO A 84 1.68 -49.90 -39.82
C PRO A 84 2.05 -48.41 -39.91
N LEU A 85 3.04 -47.93 -39.14
CA LEU A 85 3.53 -46.55 -39.21
C LEU A 85 4.63 -46.37 -40.27
N HIS A 86 5.25 -47.46 -40.73
CA HIS A 86 6.29 -47.45 -41.76
C HIS A 86 5.72 -47.35 -43.19
N ASP A 87 4.43 -47.60 -43.38
CA ASP A 87 3.75 -47.50 -44.70
C ASP A 87 3.38 -46.07 -45.10
N PHE A 88 3.49 -45.11 -44.18
CA PHE A 88 3.55 -43.70 -44.55
C PHE A 88 4.97 -43.45 -45.09
N GLY A 89 5.12 -43.23 -46.39
CA GLY A 89 6.37 -43.18 -47.18
C GLY A 89 7.47 -42.21 -46.73
N PHE A 90 7.93 -42.36 -45.50
CA PHE A 90 8.93 -41.54 -44.86
C PHE A 90 10.29 -42.25 -44.96
N GLY A 91 11.09 -41.90 -45.99
CA GLY A 91 12.46 -42.40 -46.12
C GLY A 91 13.34 -42.04 -44.91
N ARG A 92 14.46 -42.76 -44.71
CA ARG A 92 15.36 -42.60 -43.53
C ARG A 92 15.79 -41.16 -43.21
N ARG A 93 15.82 -40.26 -44.21
CA ARG A 93 16.10 -38.81 -44.03
C ARG A 93 14.90 -38.04 -43.48
N SER A 94 13.68 -38.37 -43.92
CA SER A 94 12.44 -37.72 -43.46
C SER A 94 12.06 -38.06 -42.01
N ILE A 95 12.51 -39.21 -41.49
CA ILE A 95 12.34 -39.55 -40.06
C ILE A 95 13.13 -38.56 -39.18
N TRP A 96 14.31 -38.12 -39.65
CA TRP A 96 15.12 -37.14 -38.94
C TRP A 96 14.47 -35.75 -38.99
N GLU A 97 13.96 -35.34 -40.15
CA GLU A 97 13.26 -34.06 -40.35
C GLU A 97 11.94 -33.96 -39.56
N GLY A 98 11.13 -35.03 -39.56
CA GLY A 98 9.91 -35.11 -38.74
C GLY A 98 10.19 -35.18 -37.24
N GLY A 99 11.30 -35.78 -36.84
CA GLY A 99 11.76 -35.83 -35.45
C GLY A 99 12.07 -34.44 -34.88
N VAL A 100 12.71 -33.55 -35.66
CA VAL A 100 13.00 -32.18 -35.20
C VAL A 100 11.70 -31.37 -35.03
N GLY A 101 10.75 -31.52 -35.96
CA GLY A 101 9.44 -30.87 -35.86
C GLY A 101 8.65 -31.33 -34.64
N LEU A 102 8.58 -32.64 -34.39
CA LEU A 102 7.92 -33.18 -33.21
C LEU A 102 8.62 -32.75 -31.92
N PHE A 103 9.95 -32.66 -31.91
CA PHE A 103 10.70 -32.17 -30.75
C PHE A 103 10.39 -30.70 -30.44
N LEU A 104 10.31 -29.84 -31.46
CA LEU A 104 9.94 -28.43 -31.27
C LEU A 104 8.49 -28.28 -30.79
N VAL A 105 7.55 -29.05 -31.36
CA VAL A 105 6.15 -29.02 -30.94
C VAL A 105 5.99 -29.56 -29.52
N SER A 106 6.62 -30.68 -29.20
CA SER A 106 6.60 -31.26 -27.86
C SER A 106 7.27 -30.34 -26.83
N GLY A 107 8.42 -29.77 -27.17
CA GLY A 107 9.15 -28.83 -26.32
C GLY A 107 8.37 -27.56 -26.02
N THR A 108 7.66 -27.00 -27.03
CA THR A 108 6.82 -25.82 -26.83
C THR A 108 5.61 -26.12 -25.94
N ILE A 109 4.95 -27.27 -26.12
CA ILE A 109 3.84 -27.71 -25.27
C ILE A 109 4.31 -27.90 -23.82
N LEU A 110 5.43 -28.60 -23.61
CA LEU A 110 5.96 -28.89 -22.28
C LEU A 110 6.41 -27.59 -21.56
N LEU A 111 7.01 -26.66 -22.30
CA LEU A 111 7.37 -25.33 -21.80
C LEU A 111 6.13 -24.52 -21.42
N ALA A 112 5.08 -24.51 -22.26
CA ALA A 112 3.84 -23.80 -21.97
C ALA A 112 3.14 -24.34 -20.72
N LEU A 113 3.08 -25.67 -20.55
CA LEU A 113 2.54 -26.32 -19.36
C LEU A 113 3.36 -25.99 -18.11
N SER A 114 4.69 -26.01 -18.21
CA SER A 114 5.58 -25.63 -17.10
C SER A 114 5.36 -24.17 -16.68
N LEU A 115 5.30 -23.24 -17.63
CA LEU A 115 5.03 -21.83 -17.36
C LEU A 115 3.63 -21.60 -16.78
N ALA A 116 2.62 -22.31 -17.27
CA ALA A 116 1.27 -22.27 -16.72
C ALA A 116 1.23 -22.80 -15.29
N TRP A 117 1.99 -23.85 -14.97
CA TRP A 117 2.08 -24.43 -13.64
C TRP A 117 2.82 -23.52 -12.64
N LEU A 118 3.96 -22.95 -13.05
CA LEU A 118 4.72 -21.96 -12.27
C LEU A 118 3.87 -20.71 -11.98
N LYS A 119 3.17 -20.20 -13.00
CA LYS A 119 2.23 -19.10 -12.82
C LYS A 119 1.10 -19.51 -11.89
N GLY A 120 0.43 -20.63 -12.15
CA GLY A 120 -0.71 -21.10 -11.35
C GLY A 120 -0.40 -21.24 -9.85
N PHE A 121 0.77 -21.74 -9.48
CA PHE A 121 1.16 -21.88 -8.07
C PHE A 121 1.40 -20.54 -7.37
N GLN A 122 2.15 -19.63 -8.01
CA GLN A 122 2.42 -18.30 -7.44
C GLN A 122 1.17 -17.40 -7.42
N ILE A 123 0.33 -17.52 -8.45
CA ILE A 123 -0.96 -16.84 -8.54
C ILE A 123 -1.85 -17.34 -7.40
N ARG A 124 -2.05 -18.66 -7.23
CA ARG A 124 -3.01 -19.19 -6.25
C ARG A 124 -2.78 -18.72 -4.81
N SER A 125 -1.52 -18.51 -4.40
CA SER A 125 -1.20 -17.99 -3.06
C SER A 125 -1.41 -16.48 -2.92
N LYS A 126 -1.40 -15.70 -4.00
CA LYS A 126 -1.59 -14.23 -3.97
C LYS A 126 -3.04 -13.79 -4.20
N PHE A 127 -3.96 -14.71 -4.53
CA PHE A 127 -5.35 -14.37 -4.83
C PHE A 127 -6.35 -14.79 -3.76
N ARG A 128 -5.89 -15.23 -2.59
CA ARG A 128 -6.80 -15.50 -1.47
C ARG A 128 -7.03 -14.23 -0.67
N LYS A 129 -7.81 -13.35 -1.29
CA LYS A 129 -8.30 -12.13 -0.66
C LYS A 129 -9.60 -12.42 0.06
N TYR A 130 -9.87 -11.70 1.13
CA TYR A 130 -11.16 -11.73 1.82
C TYR A 130 -11.65 -10.32 2.06
N LEU A 131 -12.95 -10.20 2.29
CA LEU A 131 -13.60 -8.92 2.54
C LEU A 131 -13.83 -8.75 4.03
N ALA A 132 -13.62 -7.54 4.54
CA ALA A 132 -14.02 -7.13 5.88
C ALA A 132 -14.89 -5.87 5.77
N VAL A 133 -15.87 -5.72 6.64
CA VAL A 133 -16.75 -4.53 6.64
C VAL A 133 -16.53 -3.76 7.94
N PHE A 134 -16.06 -2.52 7.82
CA PHE A 134 -15.86 -1.62 8.94
C PHE A 134 -17.00 -0.61 9.03
N GLU A 135 -17.66 -0.54 10.18
CA GLU A 135 -18.74 0.43 10.42
C GLU A 135 -18.21 1.62 11.21
N PHE A 136 -18.22 2.81 10.61
CA PHE A 136 -17.77 4.05 11.24
C PHE A 136 -18.93 5.02 11.46
N PRO A 137 -18.89 5.87 12.50
CA PRO A 137 -19.86 6.96 12.66
C PRO A 137 -19.66 8.08 11.61
N ASN A 138 -18.42 8.31 11.18
CA ASN A 138 -18.06 9.35 10.20
C ASN A 138 -16.97 8.81 9.25
N ALA A 139 -17.00 9.23 7.99
CA ALA A 139 -16.09 8.76 6.95
C ALA A 139 -14.75 9.50 6.90
N CYS A 140 -14.63 10.70 7.47
CA CYS A 140 -13.40 11.51 7.50
C CYS A 140 -12.67 11.63 6.13
N GLY A 141 -13.44 11.80 5.03
CA GLY A 141 -12.89 11.89 3.68
C GLY A 141 -12.49 10.57 3.01
N MET A 142 -12.78 9.42 3.63
CA MET A 142 -12.48 8.10 3.08
C MET A 142 -13.10 7.87 1.69
N CYS A 143 -12.29 7.34 0.78
CA CYS A 143 -12.66 7.05 -0.59
C CYS A 143 -12.31 5.60 -0.95
N THR A 144 -12.77 5.15 -2.12
CA THR A 144 -12.27 3.90 -2.71
C THR A 144 -10.77 4.01 -2.95
N GLY A 145 -10.01 3.00 -2.54
CA GLY A 145 -8.55 3.00 -2.58
C GLY A 145 -7.88 3.50 -1.30
N THR A 146 -8.64 3.96 -0.29
CA THR A 146 -8.07 4.28 1.03
C THR A 146 -7.32 3.06 1.59
N PRO A 147 -6.04 3.22 1.98
CA PRO A 147 -5.23 2.12 2.47
C PRO A 147 -5.66 1.70 3.88
N VAL A 148 -5.57 0.40 4.13
CA VAL A 148 -5.86 -0.21 5.43
C VAL A 148 -4.57 -0.78 5.98
N ARG A 149 -4.23 -0.40 7.21
CA ARG A 149 -2.96 -0.73 7.82
C ARG A 149 -3.15 -1.46 9.14
N ILE A 150 -2.31 -2.46 9.38
CA ILE A 150 -2.19 -3.07 10.71
C ILE A 150 -0.83 -2.66 11.25
N ARG A 151 -0.81 -1.96 12.40
CA ARG A 151 0.43 -1.45 13.03
C ARG A 151 1.37 -0.73 12.04
N GLY A 152 0.80 0.05 11.12
CA GLY A 152 1.55 0.82 10.12
C GLY A 152 1.95 0.06 8.84
N VAL A 153 1.66 -1.23 8.70
CA VAL A 153 1.90 -1.98 7.46
C VAL A 153 0.63 -2.03 6.62
N ASN A 154 0.71 -1.72 5.33
CA ASN A 154 -0.44 -1.82 4.42
C ASN A 154 -0.82 -3.29 4.22
N VAL A 155 -2.10 -3.61 4.44
CA VAL A 155 -2.65 -4.97 4.38
C VAL A 155 -3.81 -5.11 3.41
N GLY A 156 -4.30 -4.00 2.86
CA GLY A 156 -5.47 -4.00 2.00
C GLY A 156 -5.97 -2.59 1.69
N ASN A 157 -7.07 -2.51 0.94
CA ASN A 157 -7.64 -1.23 0.53
C ASN A 157 -9.17 -1.26 0.62
N VAL A 158 -9.77 -0.08 0.81
CA VAL A 158 -11.22 0.10 0.74
C VAL A 158 -11.66 -0.05 -0.72
N ILE A 159 -12.49 -1.04 -1.03
CA ILE A 159 -13.04 -1.23 -2.37
C ILE A 159 -14.36 -0.48 -2.59
N ARG A 160 -15.10 -0.22 -1.51
CA ARG A 160 -16.41 0.44 -1.58
C ARG A 160 -16.75 1.11 -0.26
N VAL A 161 -17.40 2.28 -0.34
CA VAL A 161 -17.94 2.99 0.82
C VAL A 161 -19.45 3.12 0.63
N ASN A 162 -20.23 2.61 1.57
CA ASN A 162 -21.69 2.72 1.59
C ASN A 162 -22.11 3.68 2.71
N PRO A 163 -22.57 4.90 2.38
CA PRO A 163 -23.14 5.79 3.38
C PRO A 163 -24.53 5.30 3.80
N SER A 164 -24.81 5.35 5.10
CA SER A 164 -26.13 5.15 5.70
C SER A 164 -26.47 6.35 6.60
N LEU A 165 -27.72 6.45 7.06
CA LEU A 165 -28.19 7.58 7.87
C LEU A 165 -27.54 7.65 9.26
N LYS A 166 -27.07 6.51 9.79
CA LYS A 166 -26.50 6.40 11.14
C LYS A 166 -24.99 6.15 11.14
N ASN A 167 -24.49 5.49 10.11
CA ASN A 167 -23.13 4.99 10.02
C ASN A 167 -22.69 4.91 8.56
N VAL A 168 -21.40 4.76 8.34
CA VAL A 168 -20.79 4.54 7.04
C VAL A 168 -20.13 3.17 7.07
N GLU A 169 -20.46 2.32 6.10
CA GLU A 169 -19.87 0.99 5.95
C GLU A 169 -18.75 1.04 4.92
N ALA A 170 -17.52 0.79 5.34
CA ALA A 170 -16.37 0.61 4.45
C ALA A 170 -16.17 -0.88 4.17
N VAL A 171 -16.32 -1.27 2.91
CA VAL A 171 -15.97 -2.62 2.46
C VAL A 171 -14.50 -2.62 2.08
N VAL A 172 -13.72 -3.40 2.81
CA VAL A 172 -12.26 -3.51 2.66
C VAL A 172 -11.93 -4.86 2.08
N GLU A 173 -11.01 -4.86 1.11
CA GLU A 173 -10.38 -6.06 0.60
C GLU A 173 -9.00 -6.21 1.25
N VAL A 174 -8.79 -7.34 1.93
CA VAL A 174 -7.51 -7.69 2.54
C VAL A 174 -6.72 -8.56 1.55
N ASP A 175 -5.43 -8.26 1.39
CA ASP A 175 -4.63 -8.81 0.28
C ASP A 175 -4.25 -10.30 0.43
N ASP A 176 -4.23 -10.85 1.64
CA ASP A 176 -3.82 -12.23 1.94
C ASP A 176 -4.64 -12.82 3.10
N ASP A 177 -5.05 -14.09 2.99
CA ASP A 177 -5.80 -14.83 4.01
C ASP A 177 -4.96 -15.17 5.25
N LYS A 178 -3.64 -15.02 5.16
CA LYS A 178 -2.71 -15.09 6.30
C LYS A 178 -2.75 -13.84 7.18
N ILE A 179 -3.27 -12.73 6.68
CA ILE A 179 -3.40 -11.49 7.46
C ILE A 179 -4.66 -11.61 8.30
N ILE A 180 -4.46 -11.91 9.58
CA ILE A 180 -5.54 -12.08 10.54
C ILE A 180 -5.84 -10.73 11.20
N ILE A 181 -7.11 -10.35 11.19
CA ILE A 181 -7.62 -9.20 11.95
C ILE A 181 -8.37 -9.72 13.18
N PRO A 182 -7.80 -9.59 14.40
CA PRO A 182 -8.48 -9.96 15.64
C PRO A 182 -9.74 -9.12 15.89
N ARG A 183 -10.79 -9.73 16.45
CA ARG A 183 -12.03 -9.00 16.80
C ARG A 183 -11.87 -7.96 17.89
N ASN A 184 -10.87 -8.14 18.77
CA ASN A 184 -10.54 -7.18 19.82
C ASN A 184 -9.68 -6.01 19.32
N SER A 185 -9.44 -5.89 18.00
CA SER A 185 -8.68 -4.79 17.43
C SER A 185 -9.47 -3.48 17.51
N LEU A 186 -8.77 -2.40 17.86
CA LEU A 186 -9.26 -1.05 17.68
C LEU A 186 -9.08 -0.66 16.22
N VAL A 187 -10.19 -0.45 15.50
CA VAL A 187 -10.18 0.04 14.13
C VAL A 187 -10.51 1.52 14.15
N GLU A 188 -9.60 2.35 13.66
CA GLU A 188 -9.75 3.81 13.64
C GLU A 188 -9.58 4.35 12.23
N VAL A 189 -10.44 5.30 11.85
CA VAL A 189 -10.20 6.13 10.67
C VAL A 189 -9.40 7.36 11.09
N ASN A 190 -8.18 7.45 10.59
CA ASN A 190 -7.26 8.56 10.84
C ASN A 190 -7.07 9.35 9.56
N GLN A 191 -6.92 10.66 9.72
CA GLN A 191 -6.50 11.55 8.65
C GLN A 191 -5.13 12.10 9.03
N SER A 192 -4.12 11.85 8.19
CA SER A 192 -2.75 12.23 8.50
C SER A 192 -1.98 12.64 7.25
N GLY A 193 -0.83 13.28 7.45
CA GLY A 193 0.01 13.81 6.37
C GLY A 193 -0.38 15.23 5.96
N LEU A 194 0.52 15.89 5.22
CA LEU A 194 0.34 17.27 4.75
C LEU A 194 -0.80 17.40 3.74
N LEU A 195 -1.12 16.29 3.05
CA LEU A 195 -2.15 16.22 2.02
C LEU A 195 -3.48 15.66 2.54
N MET A 196 -3.66 15.57 3.87
CA MET A 196 -4.94 15.17 4.46
C MET A 196 -5.41 13.77 4.02
N GLU A 197 -4.47 12.83 3.91
CA GLU A 197 -4.77 11.48 3.46
C GLU A 197 -5.51 10.69 4.54
N THR A 198 -6.66 10.14 4.18
CA THR A 198 -7.43 9.26 5.06
C THR A 198 -6.86 7.84 4.98
N MET A 199 -6.65 7.22 6.13
CA MET A 199 -6.22 5.83 6.28
C MET A 199 -6.99 5.13 7.39
N ILE A 200 -7.18 3.82 7.26
CA ILE A 200 -7.76 3.00 8.32
C ILE A 200 -6.62 2.30 9.05
N ASP A 201 -6.45 2.59 10.32
CA ASP A 201 -5.47 1.94 11.18
C ASP A 201 -6.15 0.91 12.08
N ILE A 202 -5.61 -0.30 12.07
CA ILE A 202 -6.05 -1.42 12.89
C ILE A 202 -4.97 -1.70 13.92
N THR A 203 -5.36 -1.59 15.19
CA THR A 203 -4.49 -1.85 16.34
C THR A 203 -5.04 -3.01 17.16
N PRO A 204 -4.48 -4.23 17.00
CA PRO A 204 -4.84 -5.37 17.84
C PRO A 204 -4.56 -5.09 19.31
N ARG A 205 -5.55 -5.35 20.19
CA ARG A 205 -5.38 -5.23 21.64
C ARG A 205 -4.85 -6.52 22.22
N ASP A 206 -4.12 -6.41 23.32
CA ASP A 206 -3.66 -7.57 24.07
C ASP A 206 -4.80 -8.15 24.94
N PRO A 207 -4.90 -9.48 25.06
CA PRO A 207 -4.07 -10.48 24.39
C PRO A 207 -4.45 -10.65 22.91
N VAL A 208 -3.44 -10.77 22.04
CA VAL A 208 -3.66 -11.09 20.63
C VAL A 208 -4.04 -12.58 20.50
N PRO A 209 -5.24 -12.90 20.00
CA PRO A 209 -5.65 -14.29 19.85
C PRO A 209 -4.85 -14.99 18.74
N SER A 210 -4.53 -16.26 18.97
CA SER A 210 -3.97 -17.16 17.95
C SER A 210 -5.09 -18.07 17.45
N PRO A 211 -5.73 -17.76 16.29
CA PRO A 211 -6.81 -18.58 15.79
C PRO A 211 -6.30 -19.94 15.28
N SER A 212 -7.16 -20.94 15.33
CA SER A 212 -6.89 -22.25 14.73
C SER A 212 -7.27 -22.30 13.25
N VAL A 213 -8.25 -21.48 12.85
CA VAL A 213 -8.78 -21.42 11.48
C VAL A 213 -8.54 -20.04 10.82
N GLY A 214 -8.52 -20.02 9.49
CA GLY A 214 -8.32 -18.80 8.71
C GLY A 214 -9.63 -18.02 8.45
N PRO A 215 -9.53 -16.77 7.96
CA PRO A 215 -10.71 -15.90 7.72
C PRO A 215 -11.65 -16.38 6.61
N LEU A 216 -11.16 -17.24 5.71
CA LEU A 216 -11.94 -17.85 4.61
C LEU A 216 -12.53 -19.22 4.98
N ASP A 217 -12.24 -19.74 6.17
CA ASP A 217 -12.68 -21.06 6.59
C ASP A 217 -14.15 -21.04 7.05
N PRO A 218 -14.98 -22.03 6.68
CA PRO A 218 -16.38 -22.10 7.13
C PRO A 218 -16.56 -22.18 8.65
N GLU A 219 -15.52 -22.57 9.40
CA GLU A 219 -15.57 -22.67 10.86
C GLU A 219 -15.10 -21.39 11.57
N CYS A 220 -14.67 -20.37 10.82
CA CYS A 220 -14.22 -19.08 11.37
C CYS A 220 -15.28 -18.41 12.27
N ASP A 221 -16.54 -18.44 11.86
CA ASP A 221 -17.64 -17.84 12.63
C ASP A 221 -17.89 -18.53 13.97
N LYS A 222 -17.52 -19.82 14.10
CA LYS A 222 -17.69 -20.58 15.36
C LYS A 222 -16.62 -20.23 16.38
N GLU A 223 -15.40 -19.94 15.93
CA GLU A 223 -14.29 -19.54 16.80
C GLU A 223 -14.49 -18.10 17.29
N GLY A 224 -14.95 -17.19 16.43
CA GLY A 224 -15.36 -15.83 16.83
C GLY A 224 -14.21 -14.95 17.37
N LEU A 225 -12.96 -15.38 17.23
CA LEU A 225 -11.76 -14.64 17.68
C LEU A 225 -11.28 -13.61 16.64
N ILE A 226 -11.56 -13.87 15.36
CA ILE A 226 -11.07 -13.09 14.22
C ILE A 226 -12.23 -12.57 13.37
N VAL A 227 -11.95 -11.61 12.50
CA VAL A 227 -12.91 -11.09 11.52
C VAL A 227 -12.89 -12.00 10.28
N CYS A 228 -14.01 -12.68 10.02
CA CYS A 228 -14.17 -13.59 8.89
C CYS A 228 -14.58 -12.85 7.59
N ASP A 229 -14.60 -13.56 6.46
CA ASP A 229 -15.05 -13.01 5.17
C ASP A 229 -16.45 -12.37 5.27
N LYS A 230 -16.56 -11.13 4.79
CA LYS A 230 -17.75 -10.26 4.77
C LYS A 230 -18.35 -9.98 6.15
N GLN A 231 -17.58 -10.20 7.21
CA GLN A 231 -18.04 -9.91 8.56
C GLN A 231 -17.84 -8.45 8.91
N LYS A 232 -18.72 -7.97 9.79
CA LYS A 232 -18.77 -6.57 10.24
C LYS A 232 -18.04 -6.41 11.58
N ILE A 233 -17.24 -5.36 11.69
CA ILE A 233 -16.63 -4.91 12.95
C ILE A 233 -16.77 -3.39 13.06
N LYS A 234 -16.95 -2.90 14.29
CA LYS A 234 -17.10 -1.48 14.57
C LYS A 234 -15.76 -0.77 14.50
N GLY A 235 -15.72 0.32 13.76
CA GLY A 235 -14.64 1.27 13.74
C GLY A 235 -15.01 2.56 14.46
N TYR A 236 -13.99 3.30 14.86
CA TYR A 236 -14.08 4.56 15.57
C TYR A 236 -13.44 5.67 14.75
N GLN A 237 -13.85 6.91 14.99
CA GLN A 237 -13.17 8.07 14.45
C GLN A 237 -11.92 8.33 15.30
N GLY A 238 -10.75 8.34 14.67
CA GLY A 238 -9.50 8.73 15.29
C GLY A 238 -9.26 10.23 15.11
N VAL A 239 -8.03 10.61 14.73
CA VAL A 239 -7.67 12.02 14.53
C VAL A 239 -8.15 12.50 13.16
N SER A 240 -8.95 13.57 13.13
CA SER A 240 -9.33 14.26 11.89
C SER A 240 -9.08 15.77 12.00
N LEU A 241 -8.64 16.38 10.89
CA LEU A 241 -8.42 17.83 10.85
C LEU A 241 -9.74 18.60 10.84
N ASP A 242 -10.77 18.03 10.22
CA ASP A 242 -12.11 18.63 10.19
C ASP A 242 -12.66 18.80 11.61
N GLU A 243 -12.46 17.81 12.48
CA GLU A 243 -12.88 17.89 13.89
C GLU A 243 -12.04 18.92 14.65
N LEU A 244 -10.73 18.97 14.41
CA LEU A 244 -9.85 19.96 15.04
C LEU A 244 -10.26 21.39 14.65
N VAL A 245 -10.54 21.64 13.38
CA VAL A 245 -11.02 22.93 12.88
C VAL A 245 -12.40 23.25 13.46
N ALA A 246 -13.30 22.27 13.57
CA ALA A 246 -14.60 22.45 14.21
C ALA A 246 -14.47 22.84 15.68
N ILE A 247 -13.57 22.19 16.43
CA ILE A 247 -13.28 22.51 17.82
C ILE A 247 -12.70 23.93 17.94
N PHE A 248 -11.71 24.30 17.13
CA PHE A 248 -11.11 25.64 17.19
C PHE A 248 -12.07 26.75 16.78
N THR A 249 -12.89 26.53 15.75
CA THR A 249 -13.90 27.53 15.35
C THR A 249 -14.99 27.69 16.40
N ARG A 250 -15.39 26.61 17.07
CA ARG A 250 -16.31 26.67 18.20
C ARG A 250 -15.72 27.45 19.38
N ILE A 251 -14.48 27.16 19.76
CA ILE A 251 -13.77 27.89 20.82
C ILE A 251 -13.63 29.37 20.45
N GLY A 252 -13.27 29.67 19.19
CA GLY A 252 -13.17 31.04 18.70
C GLY A 252 -14.47 31.83 18.87
N ARG A 253 -15.61 31.21 18.53
CA ARG A 253 -16.94 31.82 18.72
C ARG A 253 -17.29 32.00 20.20
N GLU A 254 -17.04 30.99 21.03
CA GLU A 254 -17.31 31.10 22.48
C GLU A 254 -16.46 32.21 23.12
N VAL A 255 -15.19 32.38 22.71
CA VAL A 255 -14.31 33.45 23.18
C VAL A 255 -14.77 34.82 22.66
N GLU A 256 -15.21 34.91 21.41
CA GLU A 256 -15.73 36.15 20.83
C GLU A 256 -17.01 36.61 21.57
N ASP A 257 -17.94 35.70 21.81
CA ASP A 257 -19.18 35.99 22.54
C ASP A 257 -18.91 36.44 23.98
N ILE A 258 -18.04 35.73 24.70
CA ILE A 258 -17.65 36.09 26.08
C ILE A 258 -16.89 37.42 26.09
N GLY A 259 -15.95 37.61 25.17
CA GLY A 259 -15.10 38.79 25.08
C GLY A 259 -15.89 40.06 24.78
N VAL A 260 -16.85 39.99 23.84
CA VAL A 260 -17.71 41.12 23.48
C VAL A 260 -18.68 41.44 24.62
N ALA A 261 -19.33 40.44 25.21
CA ALA A 261 -20.27 40.66 26.30
C ALA A 261 -19.59 41.23 27.56
N ASN A 262 -18.48 40.63 27.99
CA ASN A 262 -17.74 41.12 29.15
C ASN A 262 -17.08 42.46 28.87
N GLY A 263 -16.48 42.65 27.70
CA GLY A 263 -15.87 43.91 27.27
C GLY A 263 -16.87 45.06 27.25
N TYR A 264 -18.08 44.84 26.70
CA TYR A 264 -19.14 45.85 26.72
C TYR A 264 -19.60 46.17 28.15
N SER A 265 -19.76 45.15 29.00
CA SER A 265 -20.15 45.36 30.40
C SER A 265 -19.09 46.11 31.20
N LEU A 266 -17.80 45.84 30.94
CA LEU A 266 -16.66 46.51 31.55
C LEU A 266 -16.61 47.96 31.09
N ALA A 267 -16.70 48.21 29.78
CA ALA A 267 -16.74 49.54 29.21
C ALA A 267 -17.89 50.37 29.79
N LYS A 268 -19.08 49.77 29.96
CA LYS A 268 -20.24 50.42 30.57
C LYS A 268 -20.00 50.77 32.05
N ARG A 269 -19.39 49.87 32.82
CA ARG A 269 -19.03 50.11 34.23
C ARG A 269 -17.98 51.22 34.35
N VAL A 270 -16.94 51.17 33.53
CA VAL A 270 -15.88 52.19 33.50
C VAL A 270 -16.46 53.54 33.10
N ALA A 271 -17.32 53.60 32.09
CA ALA A 271 -18.00 54.82 31.69
C ALA A 271 -18.85 55.42 32.83
N ALA A 272 -19.59 54.58 33.56
CA ALA A 272 -20.37 55.04 34.72
C ALA A 272 -19.47 55.60 35.84
N VAL A 273 -18.37 54.92 36.17
CA VAL A 273 -17.41 55.40 37.18
C VAL A 273 -16.74 56.71 36.76
N ILE A 274 -16.42 56.88 35.48
CA ILE A 274 -15.86 58.13 34.95
C ILE A 274 -16.86 59.28 35.07
N GLU A 275 -18.14 59.03 34.78
CA GLU A 275 -19.21 60.03 34.97
C GLU A 275 -19.34 60.43 36.44
N ASP A 276 -19.41 59.45 37.35
CA ASP A 276 -19.50 59.71 38.80
C ASP A 276 -18.26 60.45 39.33
N ALA A 277 -17.09 60.21 38.74
CA ALA A 277 -15.84 60.83 39.12
C ALA A 277 -15.57 62.19 38.44
N ARG A 278 -16.37 62.64 37.47
CA ARG A 278 -16.20 63.96 36.81
C ARG A 278 -15.95 65.13 37.76
N PRO A 279 -16.73 65.34 38.85
CA PRO A 279 -16.52 66.48 39.73
C PRO A 279 -15.20 66.39 40.52
N LEU A 280 -14.70 65.18 40.77
CA LEU A 280 -13.39 64.97 41.39
C LEU A 280 -12.27 65.24 40.37
N LEU A 281 -12.42 64.75 39.15
CA LEU A 281 -11.49 65.01 38.05
C LEU A 281 -11.40 66.50 37.71
N SER A 282 -12.50 67.26 37.79
CA SER A 282 -12.46 68.72 37.58
C SER A 282 -11.71 69.44 38.71
N LYS A 283 -11.84 68.98 39.96
CA LYS A 283 -11.07 69.53 41.09
C LYS A 283 -9.58 69.21 40.97
N ILE A 284 -9.25 67.97 40.57
CA ILE A 284 -7.86 67.57 40.31
C ILE A 284 -7.27 68.39 39.17
N LYS A 285 -8.03 68.67 38.10
CA LYS A 285 -7.60 69.53 37.01
C LYS A 285 -7.31 70.96 37.48
N ALA A 286 -8.22 71.56 38.25
CA ALA A 286 -8.01 72.90 38.80
C ALA A 286 -6.77 72.98 39.71
N MET A 287 -6.59 71.98 40.58
CA MET A 287 -5.40 71.89 41.42
C MET A 287 -4.12 71.63 40.60
N SER A 288 -4.21 70.84 39.53
CA SER A 288 -3.08 70.60 38.62
C SER A 288 -2.70 71.85 37.84
N ASP A 289 -3.66 72.68 37.43
CA ASP A 289 -3.41 73.96 36.76
C ASP A 289 -2.71 74.95 37.71
N GLU A 290 -3.03 74.90 39.01
CA GLU A 290 -2.34 75.69 40.06
C GLU A 290 -0.95 75.16 40.42
N ILE A 291 -0.73 73.83 40.35
CA ILE A 291 0.57 73.20 40.64
C ILE A 291 1.54 73.30 39.44
N HIS A 292 1.03 73.42 38.21
CA HIS A 292 1.85 73.54 37.01
C HIS A 292 2.95 74.62 37.07
N PRO A 293 2.67 75.87 37.53
CA PRO A 293 3.72 76.89 37.70
C PRO A 293 4.74 76.55 38.79
N LEU A 294 4.33 75.86 39.87
CA LEU A 294 5.26 75.43 40.93
C LEU A 294 6.18 74.30 40.45
N LEU A 295 5.71 73.43 39.56
CA LEU A 295 6.54 72.40 38.94
C LEU A 295 7.52 72.97 37.91
N SER A 296 7.18 74.05 37.20
CA SER A 296 8.18 74.75 36.38
C SER A 296 9.27 75.40 37.23
N GLU A 297 8.91 76.01 38.36
CA GLU A 297 9.87 76.60 39.31
C GLU A 297 10.81 75.55 39.94
N VAL A 298 10.27 74.38 40.31
CA VAL A 298 11.07 73.27 40.86
C VAL A 298 11.94 72.59 39.78
N ARG A 299 11.50 72.60 38.52
CA ARG A 299 12.29 72.10 37.38
C ARG A 299 13.45 73.04 37.06
N ASP A 300 13.26 74.35 37.19
CA ASP A 300 14.29 75.36 36.90
C ASP A 300 15.29 75.55 38.07
N THR A 301 14.92 75.20 39.30
CA THR A 301 15.81 75.24 40.48
C THR A 301 16.85 74.12 40.54
N GLY A 302 16.96 73.24 39.54
CA GLY A 302 18.04 72.26 39.41
C GLY A 302 17.99 71.06 40.36
N LEU A 303 17.03 71.02 41.29
CA LEU A 303 16.84 69.96 42.29
C LEU A 303 16.58 68.58 41.67
N LEU A 304 15.84 68.52 40.56
CA LEU A 304 15.62 67.26 39.83
C LEU A 304 16.92 66.67 39.27
N LYS A 305 17.88 67.52 38.92
CA LYS A 305 19.20 67.13 38.42
C LYS A 305 20.05 66.51 39.54
N GLU A 306 19.87 66.99 40.77
CA GLU A 306 20.51 66.47 41.98
C GLU A 306 19.94 65.12 42.41
N VAL A 307 18.61 64.99 42.36
CA VAL A 307 17.92 63.71 42.62
C VAL A 307 18.25 62.68 41.55
N GLU A 308 18.35 63.08 40.27
CA GLU A 308 18.80 62.20 39.20
C GLU A 308 20.26 61.75 39.40
N ASN A 309 21.16 62.64 39.80
CA ASN A 309 22.55 62.29 40.13
C ASN A 309 22.67 61.38 41.35
N LEU A 310 21.88 61.61 42.41
CA LEU A 310 21.81 60.74 43.58
C LEU A 310 21.26 59.36 43.21
N THR A 311 20.22 59.31 42.39
CA THR A 311 19.64 58.06 41.90
C THR A 311 20.66 57.29 41.05
N ARG A 312 21.39 57.99 40.17
CA ARG A 312 22.48 57.40 39.36
C ARG A 312 23.58 56.81 40.23
N SER A 313 23.98 57.53 41.28
CA SER A 313 24.99 57.10 42.23
C SER A 313 24.53 55.88 43.04
N LEU A 314 23.25 55.84 43.42
CA LEU A 314 22.66 54.74 44.17
C LEU A 314 22.50 53.48 43.32
N THR A 315 22.12 53.64 42.03
CA THR A 315 22.12 52.53 41.08
C THR A 315 23.52 51.98 40.82
N GLN A 316 24.53 52.85 40.74
CA GLN A 316 25.92 52.45 40.52
C GLN A 316 26.50 51.72 41.74
N ALA A 317 26.21 52.18 42.96
CA ALA A 317 26.58 51.49 44.20
C ALA A 317 25.85 50.14 44.39
N THR A 318 24.66 49.99 43.82
CA THR A 318 23.90 48.72 43.85
C THR A 318 24.43 47.72 42.81
N GLU A 319 25.00 48.19 41.69
CA GLU A 319 25.71 47.34 40.73
C GLU A 319 27.08 46.86 41.23
N ASP A 320 27.84 47.69 41.96
CA ASP A 320 29.14 47.31 42.56
C ASP A 320 29.01 46.26 43.70
N LEU A 321 27.80 46.04 44.22
CA LEU A 321 27.49 45.06 45.26
C LEU A 321 27.07 43.68 44.70
N LYS A 322 27.16 43.47 43.38
CA LYS A 322 26.73 42.26 42.67
C LYS A 322 27.89 41.57 41.97
#